data_AF-A0A8T5F1E1-F1
#
_entry.id   AF-A0A8T5F1E1-F1
#
_cell.length_a   1.000
_cell.length_b   1.000
_cell.length_c   1.000
_cell.angle_alpha   90.00
_cell.angle_beta   90.00
_cell.angle_gamma   90.00
#
_symmetry.space_group_name_H-M   'P 1'
#
loop_
_entity.id
_entity.type
_entity.pdbx_description
1 polymer ?
#
loop_
_entity_poly.entity_id
_entity_poly.type
_entity_poly.pdbx_seq_one_letter_code
_entity_poly.pdbx_strand_id
1 'polypeptide(L)'
;MKKEDIRFEIDQLRKDKMIYALESIALTFVIELGYVLVTLLIGKPLRWLAILGILISLGYFVFMCVGNCKRYSKIKKLEHALDKK
;
A
#
# COMPACT_ATOMS: atom_id res chain seq x y z
N MET A 1 26.14 -7.66 9.80
CA MET A 1 24.90 -8.31 10.25
C MET A 1 25.15 -9.79 10.44
N LYS A 2 24.72 -10.31 11.59
CA LYS A 2 24.61 -11.75 11.84
C LYS A 2 23.50 -12.32 10.95
N LYS A 3 23.52 -13.62 10.64
CA LYS A 3 22.49 -14.25 9.79
C LYS A 3 21.08 -14.08 10.39
N GLU A 4 20.98 -14.05 11.72
CA GLU A 4 19.74 -13.81 12.46
C GLU A 4 19.16 -12.41 12.22
N ASP A 5 19.99 -11.37 12.22
CA ASP A 5 19.56 -9.99 11.93
C ASP A 5 18.95 -9.88 10.53
N ILE A 6 19.54 -10.56 9.54
CA ILE A 6 19.06 -10.54 8.15
C ILE A 6 17.70 -11.25 8.04
N ARG A 7 17.53 -12.38 8.75
CA ARG A 7 16.26 -13.11 8.79
C ARG A 7 15.16 -12.30 9.45
N PHE A 8 15.48 -11.62 10.55
CA PHE A 8 14.55 -10.71 11.23
C PHE A 8 14.12 -9.57 10.32
N GLU A 9 15.08 -8.93 9.61
CA GLU A 9 14.77 -7.84 8.69
C GLU A 9 13.89 -8.30 7.51
N ILE A 10 14.13 -9.50 6.96
CA ILE A 10 13.28 -10.07 5.90
C ILE A 10 11.84 -10.29 6.41
N ASP A 11 11.69 -10.85 7.61
CA ASP A 11 10.37 -11.10 8.20
C ASP A 11 9.60 -9.79 8.43
N GLN A 12 10.29 -8.77 8.94
CA GLN A 12 9.72 -7.44 9.12
C GLN A 12 9.28 -6.83 7.77
N LEU A 13 10.14 -6.87 6.74
CA LEU A 13 9.80 -6.34 5.42
C LEU A 13 8.61 -7.07 4.77
N ARG A 14 8.44 -8.37 5.02
CA ARG A 14 7.30 -9.15 4.53
C ARG A 14 6.00 -8.74 5.23
N LYS A 15 6.04 -8.58 6.56
CA LYS A 15 4.90 -8.08 7.35
C LYS A 15 4.51 -6.67 6.93
N ASP A 16 5.48 -5.76 6.81
CA ASP A 16 5.26 -4.39 6.35
C ASP A 16 4.58 -4.37 4.98
N LYS A 17 5.05 -5.18 4.02
CA LYS A 17 4.43 -5.28 2.68
C LYS A 17 2.94 -5.66 2.77
N MET A 18 2.58 -6.59 3.66
CA MET A 18 1.18 -7.00 3.85
C MET A 18 0.34 -5.88 4.48
N ILE A 19 0.84 -5.25 5.54
CA ILE A 19 0.15 -4.14 6.22
C ILE A 19 -0.13 -3.02 5.22
N TYR A 20 0.90 -2.59 4.49
CA TYR A 20 0.79 -1.52 3.50
C TYR A 20 -0.13 -1.87 2.32
N ALA A 21 -0.17 -3.13 1.90
CA ALA A 21 -1.14 -3.57 0.90
C ALA A 21 -2.57 -3.49 1.43
N LEU A 22 -2.81 -3.94 2.68
CA LEU A 22 -4.13 -3.92 3.30
C LEU A 22 -4.62 -2.49 3.54
N GLU A 23 -3.75 -1.60 4.04
CA GLU A 23 -4.07 -0.17 4.23
C GLU A 23 -4.46 0.50 2.90
N SER A 24 -3.73 0.19 1.82
CA SER A 24 -4.04 0.72 0.49
C SER A 24 -5.40 0.25 -0.03
N ILE A 25 -5.75 -1.02 0.19
CA ILE A 25 -7.05 -1.57 -0.20
C ILE A 25 -8.16 -0.94 0.65
N ALA A 26 -7.97 -0.86 1.97
CA ALA A 26 -8.94 -0.28 2.89
C ALA A 26 -9.22 1.20 2.58
N LEU A 27 -8.17 1.99 2.33
CA LEU A 27 -8.33 3.40 1.95
C LEU A 27 -9.11 3.55 0.65
N THR A 28 -8.76 2.74 -0.36
CA THR A 28 -9.44 2.77 -1.67
C THR A 28 -10.91 2.41 -1.53
N PHE A 29 -11.21 1.37 -0.76
CA PHE A 29 -12.58 0.95 -0.48
C PHE A 29 -13.39 2.05 0.22
N VAL A 30 -12.82 2.72 1.23
CA VAL A 30 -13.49 3.81 1.95
C VAL A 30 -13.80 4.98 1.03
N ILE A 31 -12.87 5.33 0.13
CA ILE A 31 -13.05 6.44 -0.80
C ILE A 31 -14.10 6.10 -1.87
N GLU A 32 -14.10 4.89 -2.42
CA GLU A 32 -15.12 4.44 -3.37
C GLU A 32 -16.51 4.37 -2.72
N LEU A 33 -16.61 3.80 -1.51
CA LEU A 33 -17.84 3.76 -0.75
C LEU A 33 -18.36 5.17 -0.46
N GLY A 34 -17.48 6.08 -0.05
CA GLY A 34 -17.80 7.49 0.16
C GLY A 34 -18.32 8.17 -1.12
N TYR A 35 -17.70 7.91 -2.27
CA TYR A 35 -18.15 8.42 -3.56
C TYR A 35 -19.57 7.94 -3.90
N VAL A 36 -19.84 6.64 -3.72
CA VAL A 36 -21.16 6.04 -3.97
C VAL A 36 -22.22 6.65 -3.05
N LEU A 37 -21.95 6.75 -1.75
CA LEU A 37 -22.88 7.30 -0.77
C LEU A 37 -23.18 8.79 -1.03
N VAL A 38 -22.16 9.61 -1.30
CA VAL A 38 -22.34 11.03 -1.64
C VAL A 38 -23.19 11.20 -2.90
N THR A 39 -22.92 10.36 -3.91
CA THR A 39 -23.65 10.41 -5.19
C THR A 39 -25.11 9.99 -5.04
N LEU A 40 -25.39 8.98 -4.21
CA LEU A 40 -26.76 8.48 -3.98
C LEU A 40 -27.58 9.37 -3.04
N LEU A 41 -26.98 9.94 -2.00
CA LEU A 41 -27.71 10.57 -0.90
C LEU A 41 -27.75 12.10 -0.95
N ILE A 42 -26.71 12.77 -1.47
CA ILE A 42 -26.53 14.24 -1.31
C ILE A 42 -26.60 14.99 -2.65
N GLY A 43 -26.41 14.30 -3.78
CA GLY A 43 -26.57 14.88 -5.12
C GLY A 43 -25.35 15.68 -5.63
N LYS A 44 -25.57 16.49 -6.66
CA LYS A 44 -24.51 17.12 -7.49
C LYS A 44 -23.50 18.03 -6.77
N PRO A 45 -23.81 18.80 -5.71
CA PRO A 45 -22.86 19.79 -5.22
C PRO A 45 -21.58 19.13 -4.71
N LEU A 46 -21.60 17.98 -4.04
CA LEU A 46 -20.37 17.38 -3.46
C LEU A 46 -19.57 16.48 -4.40
N ARG A 47 -19.94 16.40 -5.68
CA ARG A 47 -19.33 15.47 -6.64
C ARG A 47 -17.85 15.77 -6.90
N TRP A 48 -17.44 17.05 -6.87
CA TRP A 48 -16.03 17.44 -7.03
C TRP A 48 -15.15 16.94 -5.90
N LEU A 49 -15.65 16.89 -4.66
CA LEU A 49 -14.88 16.42 -3.50
C LEU A 49 -14.66 14.92 -3.59
N ALA A 50 -15.69 14.21 -4.07
CA ALA A 50 -15.62 12.78 -4.30
C ALA A 50 -14.63 12.44 -5.43
N ILE A 51 -14.59 13.22 -6.51
CA ILE A 51 -13.58 13.08 -7.58
C ILE A 51 -12.17 13.36 -7.05
N LEU A 52 -11.98 14.42 -6.25
CA LEU A 52 -10.69 14.72 -5.62
C LEU A 52 -10.23 13.57 -4.71
N GLY A 53 -11.15 12.99 -3.94
CA GLY A 53 -10.90 11.81 -3.11
C GLY A 53 -10.40 10.63 -3.95
N ILE A 54 -11.05 10.32 -5.08
CA ILE A 54 -10.62 9.25 -5.99
C ILE A 54 -9.20 9.50 -6.51
N LEU A 55 -8.88 10.73 -6.91
CA LEU A 55 -7.54 11.08 -7.40
C LEU A 55 -6.47 10.90 -6.32
N ILE A 56 -6.77 11.31 -5.08
CA ILE A 56 -5.88 11.10 -3.93
C ILE A 56 -5.70 9.60 -3.66
N SER A 57 -6.78 8.83 -3.69
CA SER A 57 -6.75 7.37 -3.51
C SER A 57 -5.87 6.69 -4.55
N LEU A 58 -6.03 7.08 -5.81
CA LEU A 58 -5.25 6.52 -6.92
C LEU A 58 -3.77 6.87 -6.76
N GLY A 59 -3.45 8.12 -6.40
CA GLY A 59 -2.09 8.55 -6.13
C GLY A 59 -1.45 7.76 -4.98
N TYR A 60 -2.20 7.56 -3.87
CA TYR A 60 -1.76 6.75 -2.76
C TYR A 60 -1.54 5.29 -3.16
N PHE A 61 -2.48 4.69 -3.89
CA PHE A 61 -2.37 3.31 -4.38
C PHE A 61 -1.10 3.11 -5.21
N VAL A 62 -0.84 4.00 -6.17
CA VAL A 62 0.39 3.96 -6.99
C VAL A 62 1.65 4.10 -6.12
N PHE A 63 1.65 5.04 -5.18
CA PHE A 63 2.76 5.21 -4.24
C PHE A 63 3.02 3.93 -3.43
N MET A 64 1.97 3.28 -2.94
CA MET A 64 2.06 2.04 -2.16
C MET A 64 2.53 0.86 -3.00
N CYS A 65 2.07 0.74 -4.25
CA CYS A 65 2.58 -0.24 -5.21
C CYS A 65 4.09 -0.09 -5.41
N VAL A 66 4.57 1.13 -5.68
CA VAL A 66 6.01 1.41 -5.85
C VAL A 66 6.79 1.08 -4.58
N GLY A 67 6.27 1.46 -3.40
CA GLY A 67 6.87 1.11 -2.11
C GLY A 67 6.99 -0.40 -1.92
N ASN A 68 5.94 -1.16 -2.25
CA ASN A 68 5.92 -2.61 -2.14
C ASN A 68 6.85 -3.31 -3.15
N CYS A 69 7.00 -2.78 -4.36
CA CYS A 69 8.02 -3.24 -5.31
C CYS A 69 9.44 -3.06 -4.74
N LYS A 70 9.75 -1.88 -4.18
CA LYS A 70 11.06 -1.62 -3.55
C LYS A 70 11.33 -2.57 -2.37
N ARG A 71 10.34 -2.80 -1.49
CA ARG A 71 10.45 -3.76 -0.39
C ARG A 71 10.70 -5.17 -0.89
N TYR A 72 9.99 -5.61 -1.93
CA TYR A 72 10.20 -6.91 -2.55
C TYR A 72 11.64 -7.06 -3.11
N SER A 73 12.13 -6.06 -3.84
CA SER A 73 13.52 -6.06 -4.32
C SER A 73 14.53 -6.11 -3.17
N LYS A 74 14.27 -5.42 -2.05
CA LYS A 74 15.13 -5.47 -0.86
C LYS A 74 15.13 -6.86 -0.22
N ILE A 75 13.96 -7.49 -0.05
CA ILE A 75 13.85 -8.87 0.43
C ILE A 75 14.68 -9.81 -0.43
N LYS A 76 14.55 -9.73 -1.77
CA LYS A 76 15.31 -10.59 -2.70
C LYS A 76 16.82 -10.39 -2.59
N LYS A 77 17.28 -9.15 -2.38
CA LYS A 77 18.70 -8.86 -2.14
C LYS A 77 19.19 -9.47 -0.83
N LEU A 78 18.40 -9.40 0.24
CA LEU A 78 18.74 -9.97 1.55
C LEU A 78 18.71 -11.51 1.53
N GLU A 79 17.75 -12.12 0.84
CA GLU A 79 17.69 -13.57 0.61
C GLU A 79 18.96 -14.05 -0.12
N HIS A 80 19.35 -13.38 -1.21
CA HIS A 80 20.57 -13.72 -1.95
C HIS A 80 21.85 -13.55 -1.13
N ALA A 81 21.88 -12.58 -0.21
CA ALA A 81 23.01 -12.36 0.69
C ALA A 81 23.11 -13.45 1.78
N LEU A 82 22.00 -14.10 2.14
CA LEU A 82 21.98 -15.26 3.02
C LEU A 82 22.49 -16.52 2.30
N ASP A 83 22.14 -16.70 1.02
CA ASP A 83 22.52 -17.89 0.24
C ASP A 83 24.01 -17.89 -0.16
N LYS A 84 24.64 -16.71 -0.27
CA LYS A 84 26.06 -16.56 -0.60
C LYS A 84 27.02 -16.66 0.60
N LYS A 85 26.53 -16.87 1.82
CA LYS A 85 27.30 -16.92 3.08
C LYS A 85 27.05 -18.21 3.84
#